data_AF-A0A519KUG2-F1
#
_entry.id   AF-A0A519KUG2-F1
#
_cell.length_a   1.000
_cell.length_b   1.000
_cell.length_c   1.000
_cell.angle_alpha   90.00
_cell.angle_beta   90.00
_cell.angle_gamma   90.00
#
_symmetry.space_group_name_H-M   'P 1'
#
loop_
_entity.id
_entity.type
_entity.pdbx_description
1 polymer ?
#
loop_
_entity_poly.entity_id
_entity_poly.type
_entity_poly.pdbx_seq_one_letter_code
_entity_poly.pdbx_strand_id
1 'polypeptide(L)' 'MFPDDIKALAQQIITAASARGVMIATAESCTGGLVAGALTEIAGSSAVVDRGFV' A
#
# COMPACT_ATOMS: atom_id res chain seq x y z
N MET A 1 -10.81 5.56 -4.62
CA MET A 1 -10.62 5.40 -6.09
C MET A 1 -10.62 3.94 -6.57
N PHE A 2 -10.22 2.96 -5.74
CA PHE A 2 -10.07 1.56 -6.14
C PHE A 2 -11.34 0.70 -5.91
N PRO A 3 -11.52 -0.41 -6.67
CA PRO A 3 -12.47 -1.47 -6.36
C PRO A 3 -12.35 -2.01 -4.92
N ASP A 4 -13.45 -2.54 -4.38
CA ASP A 4 -13.53 -2.89 -2.96
C ASP A 4 -12.63 -4.08 -2.57
N ASP A 5 -12.39 -5.01 -3.49
CA ASP A 5 -11.45 -6.12 -3.32
C ASP A 5 -10.00 -5.62 -3.19
N ILE A 6 -9.59 -4.65 -4.03
CA ILE A 6 -8.26 -4.01 -3.93
C ILE A 6 -8.11 -3.26 -2.60
N LYS A 7 -9.14 -2.51 -2.19
CA LYS A 7 -9.13 -1.82 -0.88
C LYS A 7 -9.02 -2.81 0.28
N ALA A 8 -9.75 -3.93 0.22
CA ALA A 8 -9.70 -4.95 1.26
C ALA A 8 -8.30 -5.57 1.37
N LEU A 9 -7.65 -5.87 0.24
CA LEU A 9 -6.28 -6.38 0.21
C LEU A 9 -5.28 -5.34 0.75
N ALA A 10 -5.40 -4.08 0.33
CA ALA A 10 -4.55 -3.00 0.85
C ALA A 10 -4.71 -2.86 2.37
N GLN A 11 -5.94 -2.88 2.90
CA GLN A 11 -6.18 -2.82 4.34
C GLN A 11 -5.54 -3.99 5.08
N GLN A 12 -5.63 -5.21 4.54
CA GLN A 12 -4.97 -6.39 5.13
C GLN A 12 -3.44 -6.22 5.17
N ILE A 13 -2.84 -5.71 4.10
CA ILE A 13 -1.41 -5.45 4.02
C ILE A 13 -0.98 -4.41 5.06
N ILE A 14 -1.65 -3.25 5.12
CA ILE A 14 -1.31 -2.20 6.08
C ILE A 14 -1.43 -2.68 7.52
N THR A 15 -2.49 -3.43 7.83
CA THR A 15 -2.71 -4.02 9.17
C THR A 15 -1.60 -5.01 9.52
N ALA A 16 -1.25 -5.92 8.60
CA ALA A 16 -0.22 -6.93 8.84
C ALA A 16 1.19 -6.32 8.96
N ALA A 17 1.53 -5.35 8.12
CA ALA A 17 2.82 -4.66 8.19
C ALA A 17 2.96 -3.85 9.49
N SER A 18 1.88 -3.17 9.90
CA SER A 18 1.85 -2.39 11.15
C SER A 18 2.06 -3.30 12.36
N ALA A 19 1.36 -4.44 12.41
CA ALA A 19 1.51 -5.43 13.48
C ALA A 19 2.93 -6.03 13.57
N ARG A 20 3.66 -6.06 12.44
CA ARG A 20 5.03 -6.57 12.36
C ARG A 20 6.10 -5.49 12.51
N GLY A 21 5.73 -4.21 12.53
CA GLY A 21 6.67 -3.09 12.57
C GLY A 21 7.61 -3.03 11.36
N VAL A 22 7.13 -3.46 10.18
CA VAL A 22 7.91 -3.45 8.94
C VAL A 22 7.42 -2.39 7.97
N MET A 23 8.34 -1.88 7.16
CA MET A 23 8.02 -0.94 6.09
C MET A 23 8.00 -1.62 4.72
N ILE A 24 7.25 -1.04 3.78
CA ILE A 24 6.97 -1.55 2.44
C ILE A 24 7.51 -0.55 1.42
N ALA A 25 8.21 -1.07 0.41
CA ALA A 25 8.55 -0.32 -0.80
C ALA A 25 7.93 -1.00 -2.03
N THR A 26 7.48 -0.21 -3.00
CA THR A 26 6.98 -0.72 -4.30
C THR A 26 7.93 -0.33 -5.42
N ALA A 27 8.07 -1.22 -6.40
CA ALA A 27 8.69 -0.94 -7.69
C ALA A 27 7.68 -1.29 -8.78
N GLU A 28 7.30 -0.29 -9.55
CA GLU A 28 6.18 -0.31 -10.48
C GLU A 28 6.67 0.05 -11.87
N SER A 29 5.90 -0.30 -12.89
CA SER A 29 6.18 0.12 -14.27
C SER A 29 4.84 0.31 -15.00
N CYS A 30 4.18 -0.78 -15.41
CA CYS A 30 2.89 -0.71 -16.10
C CYS A 30 1.72 -0.24 -15.21
N THR A 31 1.82 -0.39 -13.88
CA THR A 31 0.81 0.11 -12.94
C THR A 31 0.91 1.61 -12.68
N GLY A 32 1.99 2.28 -13.09
CA GLY A 32 2.11 3.73 -13.02
C GLY A 32 1.96 4.33 -11.61
N GLY A 33 2.31 3.59 -10.56
CA GLY A 33 2.16 4.02 -9.17
C GLY A 33 0.83 3.66 -8.51
N LEU A 34 -0.06 2.93 -9.20
CA LEU A 34 -1.36 2.55 -8.66
C LEU A 34 -1.29 1.51 -7.53
N VAL A 35 -0.22 0.73 -7.40
CA VAL A 35 -0.03 -0.15 -6.23
C VAL A 35 0.29 0.70 -5.00
N ALA A 36 1.24 1.62 -5.10
CA ALA A 36 1.52 2.59 -4.05
C ALA A 36 0.26 3.42 -3.73
N GLY A 37 -0.49 3.86 -4.74
CA GLY A 37 -1.76 4.58 -4.58
C GLY A 37 -2.81 3.79 -3.80
N ALA A 38 -2.98 2.50 -4.11
CA ALA A 38 -3.92 1.65 -3.39
C ALA A 38 -3.53 1.47 -1.91
N LEU A 39 -2.23 1.34 -1.61
CA LEU A 39 -1.73 1.25 -0.25
C LEU A 39 -1.90 2.56 0.52
N THR A 40 -1.64 3.71 -0.12
CA THR A 40 -1.69 5.03 0.54
C THR A 40 -3.12 5.57 0.73
N GLU A 41 -4.13 5.04 0.02
CA GLU A 41 -5.55 5.32 0.28
C GLU A 41 -6.03 4.83 1.66
N ILE A 42 -5.31 3.88 2.27
CA ILE A 42 -5.67 3.32 3.58
C ILE A 42 -5.18 4.24 4.71
N ALA A 43 -6.08 4.61 5.62
CA ALA A 43 -5.71 5.39 6.80
C ALA A 43 -4.67 4.65 7.66
N GLY A 44 -3.61 5.35 8.08
CA GLY A 44 -2.49 4.78 8.82
C GLY A 44 -1.38 4.18 7.94
N SER A 45 -1.53 4.18 6.61
CA SER A 45 -0.51 3.69 5.66
C SER A 45 0.84 4.41 5.80
N SER A 46 0.87 5.65 6.28
CA SER A 46 2.11 6.40 6.53
C SER A 46 3.03 5.76 7.57
N ALA A 47 2.53 4.86 8.42
CA ALA A 47 3.35 4.12 9.37
C ALA A 47 4.16 2.99 8.71
N VAL A 48 3.81 2.59 7.48
CA VAL A 48 4.36 1.37 6.85
C VAL A 48 4.75 1.53 5.38
N VAL A 49 4.25 2.52 4.64
CA VAL A 49 4.68 2.75 3.26
C VAL A 49 5.90 3.67 3.26
N ASP A 50 7.06 3.17 2.83
CA ASP A 50 8.34 3.90 2.82
C ASP A 50 8.53 4.70 1.53
N ARG A 51 8.53 4.01 0.37
CA ARG A 51 8.77 4.62 -0.94
C ARG A 51 8.15 3.83 -2.08
N GLY A 52 7.87 4.52 -3.18
CA GLY A 52 7.51 3.91 -4.46
C GLY A 52 8.51 4.32 -5.53
N PHE A 53 8.87 3.38 -6.40
CA PHE A 53 9.59 3.62 -7.65
C PHE A 53 8.65 3.24 -8.80
N VAL A 54 8.62 4.06 -9.84
CA VAL A 54 7.74 3.89 -11.01
C VAL A 54 8.56 3.99 -12.28
#